data_AF-A0A151RRB0-F1
#
_entry.id   AF-A0A151RRB0-F1
#
_cell.length_a   1.000
_cell.length_b   1.000
_cell.length_c   1.000
_cell.angle_alpha   90.00
_cell.angle_beta   90.00
_cell.angle_gamma   90.00
#
_symmetry.space_group_name_H-M   'P 1'
#
loop_
_entity.id
_entity.type
_entity.pdbx_description
1 polymer ?
#
loop_
_entity_poly.entity_id
_entity_poly.type
_entity_poly.pdbx_seq_one_letter_code
_entity_poly.pdbx_strand_id
1 'polypeptide(L)'
;MGDFNDLLSNADKRGPVDHPSWLFRGFREVVVEANLVDIPLCGYPFTWTRRKGHSDQVEERLDRAMATQIWFDIFPQCTLSNAIASRFENSWLEEPDISHIVEQS
;
A
#
# COMPACT_ATOMS: atom_id res chain seq x y z
N MET A 1 1.90 3.05 12.97
CA MET A 1 2.36 3.41 11.61
C MET A 1 3.85 3.21 11.57
N GLY A 2 4.38 2.65 10.50
CA GLY A 2 5.82 2.57 10.27
C GLY A 2 6.16 1.55 9.19
N ASP A 3 7.46 1.44 8.94
CA ASP A 3 8.07 0.39 8.16
C ASP A 3 8.25 -0.85 9.05
N PHE A 4 7.53 -1.93 8.73
CA PHE A 4 7.62 -3.20 9.46
C PHE A 4 8.67 -4.14 8.87
N ASN A 5 9.13 -3.91 7.63
CA ASN A 5 9.97 -4.85 6.88
C ASN A 5 9.42 -6.29 6.79
N ASP A 6 8.11 -6.49 6.98
CA ASP A 6 7.43 -7.77 6.98
C ASP A 6 6.13 -7.73 6.17
N LEU A 7 5.76 -8.89 5.60
CA LEU A 7 4.58 -9.04 4.75
C LEU A 7 3.49 -9.83 5.48
N LEU A 8 2.23 -9.40 5.31
CA LEU A 8 1.09 -10.18 5.79
C LEU A 8 0.73 -11.31 4.83
N SER A 9 1.04 -11.22 3.54
CA SER A 9 0.70 -12.23 2.54
C SER A 9 1.44 -12.01 1.22
N ASN A 10 1.32 -12.95 0.29
CA ASN A 10 1.75 -12.71 -1.10
C ASN A 10 0.94 -11.63 -1.82
N ALA A 11 -0.26 -11.26 -1.34
CA ALA A 11 -0.99 -10.12 -1.92
C ALA A 11 -0.28 -8.77 -1.65
N ASP A 12 0.60 -8.73 -0.64
CA ASP A 12 1.44 -7.58 -0.32
C ASP A 12 2.70 -7.51 -1.18
N LYS A 13 2.81 -8.38 -2.19
CA LYS A 13 3.96 -8.48 -3.08
C LYS A 13 3.52 -8.59 -4.53
N ARG A 14 4.28 -7.94 -5.41
CA ARG A 14 4.26 -8.16 -6.85
C ARG A 14 5.66 -8.50 -7.32
N GLY A 15 5.80 -9.56 -8.11
CA GLY A 15 7.08 -9.98 -8.66
C GLY A 15 7.01 -11.40 -9.23
N PRO A 16 8.13 -11.93 -9.75
CA PRO A 16 8.14 -13.21 -10.46
C PRO A 16 8.00 -14.44 -9.57
N VAL A 17 8.27 -14.31 -8.26
CA VAL A 17 8.31 -15.41 -7.30
C VAL A 17 7.58 -15.00 -6.04
N ASP A 18 6.68 -15.86 -5.57
CA ASP A 18 5.98 -15.73 -4.30
C ASP A 18 6.91 -16.03 -3.12
N HIS A 19 6.68 -15.32 -2.01
CA HIS A 19 7.30 -15.70 -0.75
C HIS A 19 6.61 -16.94 -0.18
N PRO A 20 7.38 -17.83 0.45
CA PRO A 20 6.80 -18.97 1.14
C PRO A 20 5.96 -18.55 2.36
N SER A 21 4.84 -19.23 2.58
CA SER A 21 3.84 -18.82 3.57
C SER A 21 4.33 -18.76 5.02
N TRP A 22 5.38 -19.50 5.38
CA TRP A 22 5.95 -19.48 6.73
C TRP A 22 6.58 -18.14 7.09
N LEU A 23 7.03 -17.35 6.11
CA LEU A 23 7.59 -16.01 6.35
C LEU A 23 6.54 -15.03 6.90
N PHE A 24 5.26 -15.22 6.58
CA PHE A 24 4.18 -14.34 7.04
C PHE A 24 3.70 -14.68 8.45
N ARG A 25 4.02 -15.88 8.94
CA ARG A 25 3.37 -16.47 10.12
C ARG A 25 3.65 -15.66 11.38
N GLY A 26 4.92 -15.38 11.67
CA GLY A 26 5.30 -14.66 12.89
C GLY A 26 4.71 -13.26 12.92
N PHE A 27 4.73 -12.54 11.80
CA PHE A 27 4.15 -11.21 11.73
C PHE A 27 2.62 -11.22 11.90
N ARG A 28 1.92 -12.17 11.26
CA ARG A 28 0.47 -12.36 11.48
C ARG A 28 0.12 -12.65 12.93
N GLU A 29 0.88 -13.52 13.59
CA GLU A 29 0.68 -13.88 15.00
C GLU A 29 0.78 -12.62 15.88
N VAL A 30 1.82 -11.81 15.70
CA VAL A 30 1.99 -10.54 16.45
C VAL A 30 0.84 -9.55 16.19
N VAL A 31 0.40 -9.40 14.94
CA VAL A 31 -0.72 -8.51 14.60
C VAL A 31 -2.02 -8.95 15.28
N VAL A 32 -2.30 -10.26 15.28
CA VAL A 32 -3.47 -10.83 15.94
C VAL A 32 -3.39 -10.68 17.46
N GLU A 33 -2.25 -11.03 18.07
CA GLU A 33 -2.04 -10.91 19.52
C GLU A 33 -2.17 -9.46 20.01
N ALA A 34 -1.73 -8.50 19.18
CA ALA A 34 -1.85 -7.08 19.47
C ALA A 34 -3.26 -6.51 19.23
N ASN A 35 -4.21 -7.32 18.73
CA ASN A 35 -5.56 -6.89 18.31
C ASN A 35 -5.52 -5.70 17.34
N LEU A 36 -4.58 -5.74 16.40
CA LEU A 36 -4.41 -4.72 15.38
C LEU A 36 -5.10 -5.10 14.08
N VAL A 37 -5.70 -4.09 13.45
CA VAL A 37 -6.34 -4.19 12.14
C VAL A 37 -5.61 -3.24 11.19
N ASP A 38 -5.30 -3.73 9.97
CA ASP A 38 -4.61 -2.95 8.95
C ASP A 38 -5.53 -1.83 8.44
N ILE A 39 -5.04 -0.59 8.45
CA ILE A 39 -5.77 0.54 7.87
C ILE A 39 -5.69 0.41 6.34
N PRO A 40 -6.83 0.46 5.63
CA PRO A 40 -6.84 0.35 4.17
C PRO A 40 -5.96 1.41 3.50
N LEU A 41 -5.11 0.97 2.57
CA LEU A 41 -4.32 1.84 1.71
C LEU A 41 -5.05 2.02 0.37
N CYS A 42 -5.47 3.24 0.09
CA CYS A 42 -6.10 3.64 -1.16
C CYS A 42 -5.06 4.02 -2.21
N GLY A 43 -5.36 3.70 -3.48
CA GLY A 43 -4.44 3.90 -4.61
C GLY A 43 -3.40 2.79 -4.71
N TYR A 44 -2.18 3.16 -5.06
CA TYR A 44 -1.10 2.18 -5.28
C TYR A 44 -0.67 1.47 -3.99
N PRO A 45 -0.76 0.13 -3.92
CA PRO A 45 -0.67 -0.60 -2.66
C PRO A 45 0.76 -0.92 -2.21
N PHE A 46 1.79 -0.62 -3.01
CA PHE A 46 3.19 -0.94 -2.70
C PHE A 46 3.97 0.28 -2.25
N THR A 47 4.79 0.12 -1.21
CA THR A 47 5.56 1.22 -0.61
C THR A 47 7.05 1.09 -0.88
N TRP A 48 7.48 -0.07 -1.41
CA TRP A 48 8.85 -0.33 -1.80
C TRP A 48 8.93 -0.99 -3.18
N THR A 49 9.98 -0.66 -3.93
CA THR A 49 10.27 -1.22 -5.25
C THR A 49 11.76 -1.52 -5.40
N ARG A 50 12.07 -2.71 -5.92
CA ARG A 50 13.42 -3.10 -6.36
C ARG A 50 13.46 -3.29 -7.87
N ARG A 51 14.55 -2.80 -8.47
CA ARG A 51 14.83 -2.87 -9.92
C ARG A 51 13.67 -2.34 -10.77
N LYS A 52 13.20 -1.12 -10.45
CA LYS A 52 12.12 -0.45 -11.19
C LYS A 52 12.43 -0.41 -12.69
N GLY A 53 11.48 -0.81 -13.53
CA GLY A 53 11.60 -0.81 -14.99
C GLY A 53 12.30 -2.03 -15.58
N HIS A 54 12.70 -3.01 -14.77
CA HIS A 54 13.26 -4.28 -15.26
C HIS A 54 12.19 -5.38 -15.32
N SER A 55 12.45 -6.42 -16.13
CA SER A 55 11.57 -7.59 -16.25
C SER A 55 11.42 -8.38 -14.94
N ASP A 56 12.39 -8.25 -14.03
CA ASP A 56 12.38 -8.87 -12.70
C ASP A 56 12.08 -7.86 -11.57
N GLN A 57 11.37 -6.77 -11.89
CA GLN A 57 10.90 -5.81 -10.90
C GLN A 57 10.12 -6.52 -9.78
N VAL A 58 10.41 -6.11 -8.55
CA VAL A 58 9.70 -6.55 -7.34
C VAL A 58 9.16 -5.34 -6.61
N GLU A 59 7.92 -5.45 -6.14
CA GLU A 59 7.26 -4.44 -5.33
C GLU A 59 6.65 -5.08 -4.10
N GLU A 60 6.76 -4.41 -2.97
CA GLU A 60 6.34 -4.93 -1.67
C GLU A 60 5.68 -3.83 -0.84
N ARG A 61 4.69 -4.20 -0.02
CA ARG A 61 4.05 -3.30 0.95
C ARG A 61 4.69 -3.51 2.33
N LEU A 62 5.70 -2.70 2.63
CA LEU A 62 6.47 -2.78 3.88
C LEU A 62 5.99 -1.76 4.94
N ASP A 63 5.52 -0.60 4.48
CA ASP A 63 4.95 0.43 5.35
C ASP A 63 3.46 0.19 5.58
N ARG A 64 3.06 0.19 6.85
CA ARG A 64 1.66 0.01 7.26
C ARG A 64 1.29 0.96 8.38
N ALA A 65 0.02 1.30 8.45
CA ALA A 65 -0.57 1.80 9.68
C ALA A 65 -1.66 0.82 10.10
N MET A 66 -1.62 0.43 11.36
CA MET A 66 -2.59 -0.46 11.95
C MET A 66 -3.15 0.21 13.20
N ALA A 67 -4.40 -0.09 13.52
CA ALA A 67 -5.07 0.45 14.69
C ALA A 67 -5.96 -0.62 15.31
N THR A 68 -6.35 -0.41 16.57
CA THR A 68 -7.30 -1.30 17.24
C THR A 68 -8.71 -1.07 16.72
N GLN A 69 -9.61 -2.03 16.89
CA GLN A 69 -11.02 -1.88 16.52
C GLN A 69 -11.67 -0.65 17.18
N ILE A 70 -11.36 -0.40 18.46
CA ILE A 70 -11.84 0.79 19.19
C ILE A 70 -11.47 2.08 18.47
N TRP A 71 -10.29 2.15 17.86
CA TRP A 71 -9.87 3.32 17.12
C TRP A 71 -10.67 3.48 15.81
N PHE A 72 -10.96 2.39 15.11
CA PHE A 72 -11.83 2.40 13.93
C PHE A 72 -13.27 2.80 14.28
N ASP A 73 -13.76 2.47 15.47
CA ASP A 73 -15.09 2.89 15.92
C ASP A 73 -15.17 4.42 16.07
N ILE A 74 -14.06 5.08 16.39
CA ILE A 74 -13.95 6.55 16.46
C ILE A 74 -13.71 7.16 15.07
N PHE A 75 -12.95 6.48 14.21
CA PHE A 75 -12.55 6.96 12.89
C PHE A 75 -12.94 5.98 11.77
N PRO A 76 -14.24 5.77 11.50
CA PRO A 76 -14.70 4.69 10.61
C PRO A 76 -14.35 4.89 9.13
N GLN A 77 -14.00 6.11 8.73
CA GLN A 77 -13.65 6.48 7.35
C GLN A 77 -12.13 6.66 7.16
N CYS A 78 -11.32 6.19 8.09
CA CYS A 78 -9.87 6.32 7.98
C CYS A 78 -9.32 5.50 6.81
N THR A 79 -8.46 6.12 6.01
CA THR A 79 -7.70 5.44 4.95
C THR A 79 -6.32 6.03 4.87
N LEU A 80 -5.36 5.24 4.39
CA LEU A 80 -4.04 5.73 3.99
C LEU A 80 -4.04 6.03 2.50
N SER A 81 -3.19 6.95 2.08
CA SER A 81 -2.90 7.21 0.67
C SER A 81 -1.40 7.12 0.45
N ASN A 82 -0.98 6.47 -0.62
CA ASN A 82 0.43 6.40 -0.98
C ASN A 82 0.86 7.70 -1.68
N ALA A 83 1.56 8.59 -0.95
CA ALA A 83 1.99 9.89 -1.47
C ALA A 83 2.97 9.81 -2.65
N ILE A 84 3.73 8.71 -2.77
CA ILE A 84 4.65 8.50 -3.88
C ILE A 84 3.85 8.18 -5.15
N ALA A 85 2.78 7.41 -5.03
CA ALA A 85 1.92 7.08 -6.15
C ALA A 85 0.96 8.21 -6.54
N SER A 86 0.49 9.00 -5.58
CA SER A 86 -0.35 10.16 -5.86
C SER A 86 0.35 11.20 -6.74
N ARG A 87 1.69 11.22 -6.76
CA ARG A 87 2.47 12.07 -7.68
C ARG A 87 2.38 11.61 -9.13
N PHE A 88 2.14 10.33 -9.39
CA PHE A 88 2.07 9.75 -10.73
C PHE A 88 0.63 9.57 -11.23
N GLU A 89 -0.36 9.39 -10.35
CA GLU A 89 -1.77 9.34 -10.76
C GLU A 89 -2.28 10.68 -11.31
N ASN A 90 -1.67 11.80 -10.87
CA ASN A 90 -1.95 13.14 -11.39
C ASN A 90 -1.12 13.49 -12.65
N SER A 91 -0.27 12.60 -13.19
CA SER A 91 0.54 12.94 -14.36
C SER A 91 -0.30 13.17 -15.62
N TRP A 92 -1.49 12.56 -15.70
CA TRP A 92 -2.45 12.80 -16.80
C TRP A 92 -3.03 14.22 -16.79
N LEU A 93 -2.90 14.95 -15.67
CA LEU A 93 -3.34 16.35 -15.56
C LEU A 93 -2.26 17.33 -16.06
N GLU A 94 -1.04 16.86 -16.34
CA GLU A 94 0.06 17.69 -16.87
C GLU A 94 0.26 17.54 -18.39
N GLU A 95 -0.59 16.74 -19.07
CA GLU A 95 -0.57 16.64 -20.53
C GLU A 95 -1.12 17.94 -21.17
N PRO A 96 -0.32 18.69 -21.95
CA PRO A 96 -0.72 20.00 -22.48
C PRO A 96 -1.96 19.96 -23.39
N ASP A 97 -2.36 18.79 -23.89
CA ASP A 97 -3.51 18.60 -24.80
C ASP A 97 -4.87 18.34 -24.12
N ILE A 98 -4.95 18.24 -22.78
CA ILE A 98 -6.20 17.85 -22.08
C ILE A 98 -6.79 18.98 -21.23
N SER A 99 -6.11 20.14 -21.15
CA SER A 99 -6.54 21.32 -20.39
C SER A 99 -7.95 21.82 -20.76
N HIS A 100 -8.39 21.63 -22.00
CA HIS A 100 -9.69 22.10 -22.50
C HIS A 100 -10.90 21.24 -22.08
N ILE A 101 -10.70 20.06 -21.48
CA ILE A 101 -11.81 19.17 -21.07
C ILE A 101 -12.24 19.43 -19.62
N VAL A 102 -11.39 20.07 -18.80
CA VAL A 102 -11.59 20.20 -17.34
C VAL A 102 -12.40 21.46 -16.95
N GLU A 103 -12.65 22.40 -17.86
CA GLU A 103 -13.39 23.64 -17.55
C GLU A 103 -14.91 23.59 -17.83
N GLN A 104 -15.52 22.43 -18.11
CA GLN A 104 -16.98 22.30 -18.33
C GLN A 104 -17.67 21.19 -17.52
N SER A 105 -17.27 21.00 -16.25
CA SER A 105 -18.03 20.20 -15.28
C SER A 105 -18.18 20.92 -13.96
#